data_AF-A0A2N1M0W6-F1
#
_entry.id   AF-A0A2N1M0W6-F1
#
_cell.length_a   1.000
_cell.length_b   1.000
_cell.length_c   1.000
_cell.angle_alpha   90.00
_cell.angle_beta   90.00
_cell.angle_gamma   90.00
#
_symmetry.space_group_name_H-M   'P 1'
#
loop_
_entity.id
_entity.type
_entity.pdbx_description
1 polymer ?
#
loop_
_entity_poly.entity_id
_entity_poly.type
_entity_poly.pdbx_seq_one_letter_code
_entity_poly.pdbx_strand_id
1 'polypeptide(L)'
;MTSSEPSENPRKVLRFTEDEKPHVLCNEIVENEEDDENDSELTTKKQRLNDGQTSIQSFYKNKELEKGYSDEIHRSIMKVFVICNIFFSIIENPWFIDLIKTLQPGYDPPSRQVLSSTLLESEISHINIRIMNELSADNNFTI
;
A
#
# COMPACT_ATOMS: atom_id res chain seq x y z
N MET A 1 28.25 56.45 -17.43
CA MET A 1 26.90 56.98 -17.73
C MET A 1 26.33 56.03 -18.78
N THR A 2 25.30 55.22 -18.56
CA THR A 2 24.24 55.20 -17.54
C THR A 2 23.94 53.74 -17.17
N SER A 3 23.67 53.56 -15.87
CA SER A 3 23.06 52.38 -15.25
C SER A 3 21.68 52.07 -15.86
N SER A 4 21.31 50.78 -15.89
CA SER A 4 19.99 50.27 -15.46
C SER A 4 19.87 48.76 -15.73
N GLU A 5 19.96 47.96 -14.65
CA GLU A 5 19.39 46.59 -14.57
C GLU A 5 17.85 46.65 -14.59
N PRO A 6 17.16 45.51 -14.80
CA PRO A 6 16.57 44.86 -13.62
C PRO A 6 16.42 43.32 -13.64
N SER A 7 16.55 42.78 -12.43
CA SER A 7 15.74 41.73 -11.80
C SER A 7 16.03 40.25 -12.14
N GLU A 8 17.09 39.73 -11.54
CA GLU A 8 17.19 38.30 -11.19
C GLU A 8 16.07 37.92 -10.19
N ASN A 9 15.30 36.88 -10.52
CA ASN A 9 14.33 36.28 -9.62
C ASN A 9 14.88 34.93 -9.12
N PRO A 10 15.51 34.86 -7.94
CA PRO A 10 15.94 33.59 -7.36
C PRO A 10 14.76 32.99 -6.59
N ARG A 11 14.02 32.06 -7.22
CA ARG A 11 13.13 31.17 -6.46
C ARG A 11 13.98 30.21 -5.63
N LYS A 12 14.13 30.64 -4.39
CA LYS A 12 14.71 30.03 -3.20
C LYS A 12 14.66 28.50 -3.21
N VAL A 13 15.87 27.93 -3.26
CA VAL A 13 16.19 26.58 -2.80
C VAL A 13 15.78 26.48 -1.33
N LEU A 14 14.75 25.68 -1.02
CA LEU A 14 14.45 25.35 0.37
C LEU A 14 15.50 24.35 0.86
N ARG A 15 16.49 24.87 1.58
CA ARG A 15 17.31 24.06 2.49
C ARG A 15 16.47 23.83 3.73
N PHE A 16 16.24 22.57 4.08
CA PHE A 16 15.71 22.21 5.39
C PHE A 16 16.89 21.86 6.29
N THR A 17 17.12 22.67 7.32
CA THR A 17 17.95 22.31 8.46
C THR A 17 17.15 22.57 9.73
N GLU A 18 16.97 21.48 10.47
CA GLU A 18 16.87 21.31 11.93
C GLU A 18 15.83 22.10 12.74
N ASP A 19 15.02 21.30 13.45
CA ASP A 19 14.63 21.46 14.86
C ASP A 19 13.91 22.73 15.30
N GLU A 20 12.58 22.66 15.39
CA GLU A 20 11.88 23.21 16.56
C GLU A 20 10.49 22.58 16.78
N LYS A 21 10.23 22.27 18.05
CA LYS A 21 9.08 21.54 18.61
C LYS A 21 7.80 22.40 18.56
N PRO A 22 6.63 21.86 18.17
CA PRO A 22 5.42 22.68 18.09
C PRO A 22 4.88 23.06 19.46
N HIS A 23 4.77 24.37 19.69
CA HIS A 23 4.10 25.03 20.80
C HIS A 23 2.58 24.91 20.61
N VAL A 24 1.91 24.23 21.53
CA VAL A 24 0.44 24.08 21.53
C VAL A 24 -0.18 25.43 21.91
N LEU A 25 -1.00 25.99 21.02
CA LEU A 25 -1.86 27.14 21.30
C LEU A 25 -3.19 26.59 21.85
N CYS A 26 -3.39 26.72 23.16
CA CYS A 26 -4.69 26.48 23.79
C CYS A 26 -5.55 27.74 23.58
N ASN A 27 -6.69 27.61 22.92
CA ASN A 27 -7.67 28.69 22.84
C ASN A 27 -8.51 28.70 24.12
N GLU A 28 -8.54 29.87 24.78
CA GLU A 28 -9.43 30.25 25.87
C GLU A 28 -10.89 30.07 25.48
N ILE A 29 -11.67 29.46 26.37
CA ILE A 29 -13.13 29.61 26.39
C ILE A 29 -13.49 30.30 27.71
N VAL A 30 -14.13 31.44 27.51
CA VAL A 30 -14.55 32.48 28.45
C VAL A 30 -15.26 31.95 29.69
N GLU A 31 -14.81 32.47 30.84
CA GLU A 31 -15.45 32.36 32.15
C GLU A 31 -16.79 33.12 32.15
N ASN A 32 -17.84 32.47 32.64
CA ASN A 32 -19.01 33.14 33.18
C ASN A 32 -19.27 32.52 34.57
N GLU A 33 -19.09 33.33 35.61
CA GLU A 33 -19.47 33.03 36.99
C GLU A 33 -20.98 33.18 37.17
N GLU A 34 -21.66 32.17 37.70
CA GLU A 34 -22.79 32.34 38.63
C GLU A 34 -22.77 31.17 39.64
N ASP A 35 -22.78 31.53 40.93
CA ASP A 35 -22.74 30.65 42.10
C ASP A 35 -24.03 29.85 42.29
N ASP A 36 -23.93 28.54 42.57
CA ASP A 36 -24.83 27.87 43.54
C ASP A 36 -24.19 26.57 44.05
N GLU A 37 -24.02 26.46 45.37
CA GLU A 37 -23.50 25.27 46.06
C GLU A 37 -24.45 24.07 45.88
N ASN A 38 -23.96 22.96 45.34
CA ASN A 38 -24.54 21.65 45.68
C ASN A 38 -23.52 20.51 45.58
N ASP A 39 -23.33 19.87 46.72
CA ASP A 39 -22.50 18.69 46.99
C ASP A 39 -22.95 17.50 46.12
N SER A 40 -22.12 17.11 45.15
CA SER A 40 -22.20 15.77 44.59
C SER A 40 -20.82 15.27 44.20
N GLU A 41 -20.36 14.30 44.99
CA GLU A 41 -19.25 13.40 44.73
C GLU A 41 -19.27 12.90 43.28
N LEU A 42 -18.49 13.55 42.40
CA LEU A 42 -18.25 13.06 41.06
C LEU A 42 -17.31 11.86 41.15
N THR A 43 -17.90 10.70 41.38
CA THR A 43 -17.24 9.41 41.18
C THR A 43 -16.62 9.40 39.79
N THR A 44 -15.28 9.42 39.71
CA THR A 44 -14.56 9.16 38.48
C THR A 44 -14.89 7.73 38.07
N LYS A 45 -15.95 7.54 37.27
CA LYS A 45 -16.20 6.30 36.55
C LYS A 45 -15.06 6.14 35.55
N LYS A 46 -13.99 5.52 36.04
CA LYS A 46 -12.89 4.98 35.23
C LYS A 46 -13.54 4.05 34.21
N GLN A 47 -13.76 4.56 33.01
CA GLN A 47 -14.23 3.76 31.91
C GLN A 47 -13.18 2.69 31.68
N ARG A 48 -13.57 1.43 31.92
CA ARG A 48 -12.73 0.28 31.61
C ARG A 48 -12.57 0.29 30.09
N LEU A 49 -11.38 0.65 29.63
CA LEU A 49 -10.99 0.37 28.25
C LEU A 49 -11.05 -1.15 28.13
N ASN A 50 -12.00 -1.63 27.34
CA ASN A 50 -12.08 -3.05 27.04
C ASN A 50 -10.77 -3.42 26.32
N ASP A 51 -10.00 -4.37 26.88
CA ASP A 51 -8.71 -4.85 26.37
C ASP A 51 -8.80 -5.54 24.97
N GLY A 52 -9.93 -5.41 24.27
CA GLY A 52 -10.19 -5.97 22.95
C GLY A 52 -10.26 -4.95 21.81
N GLN A 53 -10.13 -3.64 22.07
CA GLN A 53 -10.17 -2.65 20.99
C GLN A 53 -8.80 -2.59 20.28
N THR A 54 -8.74 -3.13 19.06
CA THR A 54 -7.55 -2.99 18.20
C THR A 54 -7.39 -1.54 17.75
N SER A 55 -6.14 -1.05 17.84
CA SER A 55 -5.79 0.29 17.38
C SER A 55 -6.12 0.42 15.88
N ILE A 56 -6.69 1.55 15.47
CA ILE A 56 -6.91 1.85 14.06
C ILE A 56 -5.62 1.63 13.25
N GLN A 57 -4.45 1.95 13.80
CA GLN A 57 -3.16 1.72 13.13
C GLN A 57 -2.86 0.26 12.78
N SER A 58 -3.44 -0.74 13.47
CA SER A 58 -3.28 -2.15 13.12
C SER A 58 -3.93 -2.51 11.78
N PHE A 59 -4.85 -1.68 11.29
CA PHE A 59 -5.49 -1.83 9.99
C PHE A 59 -4.73 -1.12 8.85
N TYR A 60 -3.80 -0.20 9.16
CA TYR A 60 -3.12 0.62 8.16
C TYR A 60 -1.64 0.27 7.94
N LYS A 61 -0.98 -0.42 8.89
CA LYS A 61 0.43 -0.80 8.71
C LYS A 61 0.55 -2.16 8.05
N ASN A 62 0.95 -2.16 6.78
CA ASN A 62 1.66 -3.22 6.05
C ASN A 62 1.44 -4.61 6.63
N LYS A 63 0.21 -5.12 6.53
CA LYS A 63 -0.03 -6.54 6.78
C LYS A 63 0.77 -7.28 5.72
N GLU A 64 1.70 -8.13 6.16
CA GLU A 64 2.40 -9.06 5.29
C GLU A 64 1.36 -9.71 4.37
N LEU A 65 1.60 -9.64 3.06
CA LEU A 65 0.61 -10.07 2.09
C LEU A 65 0.35 -11.56 2.30
N GLU A 66 -0.91 -11.95 2.41
CA GLU A 66 -1.24 -13.37 2.49
C GLU A 66 -0.69 -14.08 1.24
N LYS A 67 0.02 -15.19 1.45
CA LYS A 67 0.71 -15.91 0.37
C LYS A 67 -0.20 -16.21 -0.82
N GLY A 68 -1.44 -16.64 -0.56
CA GLY A 68 -2.41 -16.96 -1.62
C GLY A 68 -2.76 -15.74 -2.49
N TYR A 69 -2.83 -14.55 -1.89
CA TYR A 69 -3.11 -13.32 -2.63
C TYR A 69 -1.89 -12.86 -3.44
N SER A 70 -0.68 -13.05 -2.93
CA SER A 70 0.56 -12.81 -3.68
C SER A 70 0.66 -13.73 -4.90
N ASP A 71 0.31 -15.01 -4.74
CA ASP A 71 0.28 -16.00 -5.83
C ASP A 71 -0.74 -15.60 -6.92
N GLU A 72 -1.88 -15.01 -6.55
CA GLU A 72 -2.87 -14.48 -7.51
C GLU A 72 -2.34 -13.25 -8.28
N ILE A 73 -1.61 -12.36 -7.61
CA ILE A 73 -0.92 -11.24 -8.25
C ILE A 73 0.14 -11.76 -9.24
N HIS A 74 0.95 -12.75 -8.83
CA HIS A 74 1.97 -13.39 -9.71
C HIS A 74 1.34 -13.90 -10.99
N ARG A 75 0.23 -14.62 -10.84
CA ARG A 75 -0.50 -15.19 -11.96
C ARG A 75 -1.06 -14.10 -12.88
N SER A 76 -1.57 -13.02 -12.32
CA SER A 76 -2.11 -11.89 -13.10
C SER A 76 -1.01 -11.16 -13.87
N ILE A 77 0.12 -10.88 -13.22
CA ILE A 77 1.32 -10.30 -13.86
C ILE A 77 1.79 -11.22 -14.99
N MET A 78 1.97 -12.51 -14.73
CA MET A 78 2.39 -13.49 -15.74
C MET A 78 1.52 -13.44 -17.00
N LYS A 79 0.19 -13.46 -16.84
CA LYS A 79 -0.74 -13.40 -17.96
C LYS A 79 -0.56 -12.13 -18.78
N VAL A 80 -0.42 -10.97 -18.14
CA VAL A 80 -0.20 -9.70 -18.85
C VAL A 80 1.10 -9.75 -19.64
N PHE A 81 2.18 -10.27 -19.06
CA PHE A 81 3.46 -10.37 -19.77
C PHE A 81 3.38 -11.29 -20.99
N VAL A 82 2.71 -12.44 -20.88
CA VAL A 82 2.57 -13.40 -21.97
C VAL A 82 1.60 -12.90 -23.05
N ILE A 83 0.41 -12.44 -22.66
CA ILE A 83 -0.65 -12.03 -23.60
C ILE A 83 -0.25 -10.76 -24.35
N CYS A 84 0.36 -9.79 -23.66
CA CYS A 84 0.80 -8.54 -24.27
C CYS A 84 2.23 -8.61 -24.84
N ASN A 85 2.87 -9.78 -24.80
CA ASN A 85 4.25 -10.00 -25.25
C ASN A 85 5.25 -8.96 -24.67
N ILE A 86 5.11 -8.67 -23.37
CA ILE A 86 5.99 -7.75 -22.65
C ILE A 86 7.28 -8.49 -22.32
N PHE A 87 8.42 -7.85 -22.54
CA PHE A 87 9.71 -8.40 -22.13
C PHE A 87 9.75 -8.60 -20.61
N PHE A 88 10.13 -9.81 -20.16
CA PHE A 88 10.24 -10.11 -18.73
C PHE A 88 11.19 -9.18 -17.97
N SER A 89 12.17 -8.56 -18.64
CA SER A 89 13.06 -7.57 -18.02
C SER A 89 12.35 -6.35 -17.45
N ILE A 90 11.10 -6.08 -17.87
CA ILE A 90 10.31 -4.98 -17.33
C ILE A 90 9.92 -5.20 -15.86
N ILE A 91 9.80 -6.45 -15.39
CA ILE A 91 9.40 -6.73 -13.99
C ILE A 91 10.43 -6.21 -12.97
N GLU A 92 11.70 -6.13 -13.37
CA GLU A 92 12.81 -5.63 -12.56
C GLU A 92 13.09 -4.14 -12.80
N ASN A 93 12.35 -3.49 -13.69
CA ASN A 93 12.52 -2.07 -13.95
C ASN A 93 12.06 -1.26 -12.72
N PRO A 94 12.86 -0.28 -12.22
CA PRO A 94 12.51 0.51 -11.04
C PRO A 94 11.14 1.18 -11.13
N TRP A 95 10.77 1.74 -12.29
CA TRP A 95 9.47 2.38 -12.47
C TRP A 95 8.30 1.39 -12.45
N PHE A 96 8.54 0.16 -12.91
CA PHE A 96 7.54 -0.90 -12.82
C PHE A 96 7.39 -1.38 -11.39
N ILE A 97 8.50 -1.54 -10.65
CA ILE A 97 8.47 -1.89 -9.23
C ILE A 97 7.73 -0.79 -8.44
N ASP A 98 8.03 0.48 -8.69
CA ASP A 98 7.33 1.61 -8.06
C ASP A 98 5.84 1.61 -8.36
N LEU A 99 5.45 1.32 -9.61
CA LEU A 99 4.05 1.15 -9.99
C LEU A 99 3.38 0.04 -9.16
N ILE A 100 4.02 -1.13 -9.08
CA ILE A 100 3.47 -2.26 -8.33
C ILE A 100 3.39 -1.94 -6.83
N LYS A 101 4.41 -1.30 -6.25
CA LYS A 101 4.40 -0.87 -4.84
C LYS A 101 3.38 0.22 -4.56
N THR A 102 3.08 1.08 -5.53
CA THR A 102 2.00 2.08 -5.43
C THR A 102 0.63 1.42 -5.38
N LEU A 103 0.43 0.35 -6.16
CA LEU A 103 -0.82 -0.41 -6.17
C LEU A 103 -0.95 -1.34 -4.97
N GLN A 104 0.15 -1.99 -4.56
CA GLN A 104 0.20 -2.94 -3.46
C GLN A 104 1.55 -2.86 -2.73
N PRO A 105 1.65 -2.04 -1.65
CA PRO A 105 2.90 -1.80 -0.95
C PRO A 105 3.54 -3.06 -0.35
N GLY A 106 2.71 -3.99 0.13
CA GLY A 106 3.15 -5.22 0.79
C GLY A 106 3.55 -6.36 -0.17
N TYR A 107 3.46 -6.15 -1.48
CA TYR A 107 3.74 -7.18 -2.47
C TYR A 107 5.14 -6.99 -3.07
N ASP A 108 5.93 -8.07 -3.12
CA ASP A 108 7.27 -8.07 -3.70
C ASP A 108 7.24 -8.73 -5.08
N PRO A 109 7.55 -7.97 -6.16
CA PRO A 109 7.60 -8.54 -7.50
C PRO A 109 8.64 -9.66 -7.62
N PRO A 110 8.38 -10.72 -8.41
CA PRO A 110 9.36 -11.75 -8.67
C PRO A 110 10.50 -11.19 -9.53
N SER A 111 11.65 -11.85 -9.47
CA SER A 111 12.72 -11.58 -10.44
C SER A 111 12.30 -12.01 -11.84
N ARG A 112 12.96 -11.44 -12.85
CA ARG A 112 12.81 -11.82 -14.26
C ARG A 112 13.02 -13.31 -14.46
N GLN A 113 14.02 -13.88 -13.78
CA GLN A 113 14.31 -15.31 -13.87
C GLN A 113 13.14 -16.12 -13.30
N VAL A 114 12.69 -15.83 -12.08
CA VAL A 114 11.57 -16.53 -11.42
C VAL A 114 10.31 -16.43 -12.27
N LEU A 115 10.03 -15.25 -12.83
CA LEU A 115 8.91 -15.02 -13.73
C LEU A 115 9.04 -15.89 -14.99
N SER A 116 10.14 -15.75 -15.74
CA SER A 116 10.31 -16.44 -17.03
C SER A 116 10.49 -17.97 -16.93
N SER A 117 10.94 -18.50 -15.80
CA SER A 117 11.08 -19.94 -15.59
C SER A 117 9.93 -20.49 -14.75
N THR A 118 10.04 -20.41 -13.43
CA THR A 118 9.21 -21.15 -12.48
C THR A 118 7.72 -20.82 -12.63
N LEU A 119 7.37 -19.53 -12.72
CA LEU A 119 5.97 -19.12 -12.83
C LEU A 119 5.39 -19.47 -14.20
N LEU A 120 6.19 -19.34 -15.27
CA LEU A 120 5.75 -19.66 -16.61
C LEU A 120 5.51 -21.17 -16.76
N GLU A 121 6.45 -21.98 -16.30
CA GLU A 121 6.38 -23.44 -16.34
C GLU A 121 5.21 -23.96 -15.49
N SER A 122 4.97 -23.37 -14.32
CA SER A 122 3.82 -23.69 -13.49
C SER A 122 2.49 -23.42 -14.19
N GLU A 123 2.35 -22.26 -14.85
CA GLU A 123 1.11 -21.95 -15.59
C GLU A 123 0.95 -22.84 -16.83
N ILE A 124 2.03 -23.16 -17.55
CA ILE A 124 1.99 -24.12 -18.67
C ILE A 124 1.51 -25.49 -18.18
N SER A 125 2.06 -25.97 -17.05
CA SER A 125 1.65 -27.25 -16.45
C SER A 125 0.17 -27.24 -16.06
N HIS A 126 -0.30 -26.17 -15.40
CA HIS A 126 -1.71 -26.02 -15.02
C HIS A 126 -2.65 -26.03 -16.24
N ILE A 127 -2.26 -25.36 -17.32
CA ILE A 127 -3.04 -25.34 -18.57
C ILE A 127 -3.04 -26.74 -19.22
N ASN A 128 -1.90 -27.41 -19.27
CA ASN A 128 -1.80 -28.76 -19.83
C ASN A 128 -2.68 -29.76 -19.06
N ILE A 129 -2.66 -29.72 -17.73
CA ILE A 129 -3.51 -30.57 -16.89
C ILE A 129 -4.99 -30.29 -17.18
N ARG A 130 -5.37 -29.01 -17.31
CA ARG A 130 -6.74 -28.62 -17.65
C ARG A 130 -7.16 -29.20 -19.00
N ILE A 131 -6.34 -29.02 -20.04
CA ILE A 131 -6.61 -29.53 -21.38
C ILE A 131 -6.76 -31.05 -21.37
N MET A 132 -5.86 -31.77 -20.66
CA MET A 132 -5.93 -33.23 -20.56
C MET A 132 -7.20 -33.71 -19.84
N ASN A 133 -7.64 -32.99 -18.81
CA ASN A 133 -8.88 -33.29 -18.11
C ASN A 133 -10.11 -33.08 -19.00
N GLU A 134 -10.15 -31.99 -19.77
CA GLU A 134 -11.21 -31.71 -20.74
C GLU A 134 -11.25 -32.78 -21.84
N LEU A 135 -10.10 -33.11 -22.44
CA LEU A 135 -10.00 -34.18 -23.44
C LEU A 135 -10.48 -35.53 -22.89
N SER A 136 -10.08 -35.87 -21.66
CA SER A 136 -10.48 -37.13 -21.03
C SER A 136 -11.98 -37.18 -20.75
N ALA A 137 -12.59 -36.05 -20.41
CA ALA A 137 -14.03 -35.95 -20.21
C ALA A 137 -14.79 -36.13 -21.54
N ASP A 138 -14.31 -35.52 -22.62
CA ASP A 138 -14.92 -35.62 -23.96
C ASP A 138 -14.88 -37.05 -24.51
N ASN A 139 -13.79 -37.79 -24.27
CA ASN A 139 -13.64 -39.19 -24.72
C ASN A 139 -14.70 -40.13 -24.11
N ASN A 140 -15.22 -39.80 -22.92
CA ASN A 140 -16.27 -40.58 -22.24
C ASN A 140 -17.67 -40.41 -22.88
N PHE A 141 -17.81 -39.55 -23.89
CA PHE A 141 -19.05 -39.36 -24.67
C PHE A 141 -19.02 -40.07 -26.04
N THR A 142 -18.02 -40.91 -26.32
CA THR A 142 -17.99 -41.70 -27.56
C THR A 142 -19.03 -42.83 -27.48
N ILE A 143 -20.03 -42.77 -28.37
CA ILE A 143 -21.15 -43.72 -28.52
C ILE A 143 -20.68 -44.99 -29.25
#